data_AF-A0A6J8AZM9-F1
#
_entry.id   AF-A0A6J8AZM9-F1
#
_cell.length_a   1.000
_cell.length_b   1.000
_cell.length_c   1.000
_cell.angle_alpha   90.00
_cell.angle_beta   90.00
_cell.angle_gamma   90.00
#
_symmetry.space_group_name_H-M   'P 1'
#
loop_
_entity.id
_entity.type
_entity.pdbx_description
1 polymer ?
#
loop_
_entity_poly.entity_id
_entity_poly.type
_entity_poly.pdbx_seq_one_letter_code
_entity_poly.pdbx_strand_id
1 'polypeptide(L)'
;MKISRVPTCPTPRKFLWNDDSICKFQQALQLPSVTSQLDQFVHNNVYSLDQDGIDIAVNDFQSCINEAANIALKQRKVKVTGKKKKDKPWYNTLLHDLKKSLDHYSRVLSLNPFNKELRAKCFHLSKTYNKTRKEKRRNYFKDLMVKLENTSQSNPKAFWDIINTLKSSDQENKESGIDAESWLLHFKELNTVNNNKLNVNNEYWNALNLCKIPEGHSYLDCNITIFNTVPTEKINLNMCRYLLKVNRKTCKLALYGELGRFPLYIDIIMSMVKYWIRLYNDKPKDALLSGALAENITMIDNNQQCWLSCIKCILNECGLSHFYKNPKSIKIIFVSIEKVSSV
;
A
#
# COMPACT_ATOMS: atom_id res chain seq x y z
N MET A 1 8.22 -4.66 -3.05
CA MET A 1 9.35 -3.82 -3.54
C MET A 1 9.22 -2.40 -3.02
N LYS A 2 9.98 -2.08 -1.95
CA LYS A 2 10.11 -0.72 -1.44
C LYS A 2 10.75 0.13 -2.54
N ILE A 3 9.95 1.03 -3.11
CA ILE A 3 10.44 2.08 -4.00
C ILE A 3 11.39 2.92 -3.13
N SER A 4 12.70 2.76 -3.33
CA SER A 4 13.68 3.65 -2.71
C SER A 4 13.36 5.04 -3.24
N ARG A 5 12.87 5.90 -2.35
CA ARG A 5 12.60 7.30 -2.60
C ARG A 5 13.80 7.86 -3.36
N VAL A 6 13.57 8.29 -4.60
CA VAL A 6 14.38 9.35 -5.20
C VAL A 6 14.42 10.46 -4.13
N PRO A 7 15.58 11.06 -3.82
CA PRO A 7 15.59 12.18 -2.89
C PRO A 7 14.63 13.21 -3.47
N THR A 8 13.46 13.31 -2.83
CA THR A 8 12.56 14.43 -3.03
C THR A 8 13.42 15.66 -2.87
N CYS A 9 13.21 16.62 -3.78
CA CYS A 9 13.51 18.03 -3.61
C CYS A 9 13.76 18.36 -2.13
N PRO A 10 14.92 18.96 -1.75
CA PRO A 10 15.23 19.18 -0.34
C PRO A 10 14.06 19.92 0.27
N THR A 11 13.21 19.19 0.98
CA THR A 11 12.07 19.78 1.65
C THR A 11 12.66 20.84 2.56
N PRO A 12 12.10 22.06 2.61
CA PRO A 12 12.62 23.12 3.45
C PRO A 12 12.87 22.59 4.85
N ARG A 13 14.00 23.01 5.45
CA ARG A 13 14.46 22.50 6.75
C ARG A 13 13.30 22.61 7.74
N LYS A 14 12.83 21.48 8.25
CA LYS A 14 11.70 21.46 9.16
C LYS A 14 12.15 22.01 10.52
N PHE A 15 11.63 23.18 10.89
CA PHE A 15 11.68 23.66 12.26
C PHE A 15 10.92 22.69 13.17
N LEU A 16 11.42 22.50 14.39
CA LEU A 16 10.74 21.73 15.41
C LEU A 16 9.81 22.68 16.18
N TRP A 17 8.53 22.33 16.21
CA TRP A 17 7.52 23.03 17.01
C TRP A 17 7.25 22.21 18.27
N ASN A 18 7.60 22.79 19.42
CA ASN A 18 7.36 22.24 20.76
C ASN A 18 6.33 23.12 21.48
N ASP A 19 5.89 22.72 22.67
CA ASP A 19 4.88 23.47 23.43
C ASP A 19 5.33 24.92 23.74
N ASP A 20 6.62 25.13 24.04
CA ASP A 20 7.19 26.48 24.26
C ASP A 20 7.47 27.27 22.96
N SER A 21 7.37 26.65 21.79
CA SER A 21 7.75 27.28 20.51
C SER A 21 6.86 28.47 20.17
N ILE A 22 5.59 28.44 20.60
CA ILE A 22 4.62 29.51 20.33
C ILE A 22 5.08 30.82 20.98
N CYS A 23 5.38 30.79 22.29
CA CYS A 23 5.79 31.96 23.05
C CYS A 23 7.10 32.55 22.51
N LYS A 24 8.09 31.69 22.22
CA LYS A 24 9.38 32.12 21.66
C LYS A 24 9.24 32.73 20.28
N PHE A 25 8.35 32.19 19.44
CA PHE A 25 8.10 32.70 18.11
C PHE A 25 7.39 34.07 18.17
N GLN A 26 6.42 34.23 19.06
CA GLN A 26 5.77 35.52 19.29
C GLN A 26 6.74 36.59 19.80
N GLN A 27 7.64 36.23 20.73
CA GLN A 27 8.71 37.13 21.18
C GLN A 27 9.67 37.50 20.04
N ALA A 28 10.01 36.54 19.17
CA ALA A 28 10.87 36.80 18.01
C ALA A 28 10.23 37.73 16.97
N LEU A 29 8.90 37.67 16.79
CA LEU A 29 8.17 38.60 15.92
C LEU A 29 8.20 40.05 16.44
N GLN A 30 8.39 40.25 17.74
CA GLN A 30 8.48 41.58 18.36
C GLN A 30 9.90 42.15 18.36
N LEU A 31 10.90 41.42 17.86
CA LEU A 31 12.26 41.92 17.80
C LEU A 31 12.42 43.02 16.74
N PRO A 32 13.20 44.08 17.00
CA PRO A 32 13.37 45.21 16.08
C PRO A 32 13.81 44.81 14.65
N SER A 33 14.58 43.73 14.53
CA SER A 33 15.04 43.21 13.24
C SER A 33 13.90 42.64 12.39
N VAL A 34 12.94 41.96 13.01
CA VAL A 34 11.80 41.34 12.33
C VAL A 34 10.68 42.36 12.12
N THR A 35 10.41 43.21 13.12
CA THR A 35 9.39 44.26 12.99
C THR A 35 9.72 45.24 11.88
N SER A 36 10.99 45.64 11.75
CA SER A 36 11.43 46.51 10.64
C SER A 36 11.17 45.90 9.26
N GLN A 37 11.39 44.58 9.11
CA GLN A 37 11.09 43.87 7.86
C GLN A 37 9.58 43.75 7.60
N LEU A 38 8.79 43.49 8.64
CA LEU A 38 7.34 43.45 8.55
C LEU A 38 6.76 44.83 8.20
N ASP A 39 7.28 45.88 8.82
CA ASP A 39 6.89 47.26 8.54
C ASP A 39 7.25 47.63 7.09
N GLN A 40 8.44 47.24 6.63
CA GLN A 40 8.83 47.42 5.23
C GLN A 40 7.91 46.65 4.27
N PHE A 41 7.52 45.41 4.60
CA PHE A 41 6.58 44.62 3.81
C PHE A 41 5.19 45.28 3.75
N VAL A 42 4.68 45.77 4.88
CA VAL A 42 3.35 46.41 4.96
C VAL A 42 3.31 47.76 4.25
N HIS A 43 4.40 48.54 4.33
CA HIS A 43 4.46 49.88 3.75
C HIS A 43 5.02 49.91 2.32
N ASN A 44 5.61 48.81 1.83
CA ASN A 44 5.93 48.65 0.41
C ASN A 44 4.66 48.40 -0.39
N ASN A 45 3.99 49.48 -0.80
CA ASN A 45 2.84 49.42 -1.72
C ASN A 45 3.23 49.23 -3.20
N VAL A 46 4.39 48.61 -3.49
CA VAL A 46 4.98 48.56 -4.84
C VAL A 46 4.85 47.18 -5.50
N TYR A 47 4.11 46.25 -4.89
CA TYR A 47 3.85 44.96 -5.52
C TYR A 47 2.87 45.13 -6.69
N SER A 48 3.28 44.71 -7.88
CA SER A 48 2.42 44.66 -9.05
C SER A 48 1.30 43.61 -8.86
N LEU A 49 0.15 43.82 -9.51
CA LEU A 49 -1.00 42.91 -9.43
C LEU A 49 -0.90 41.70 -10.38
N ASP A 50 0.25 41.51 -11.01
CA ASP A 50 0.55 40.36 -11.84
C ASP A 50 1.13 39.21 -11.01
N GLN A 51 1.30 38.05 -11.66
CA GLN A 51 1.82 36.85 -11.00
C GLN A 51 3.20 37.09 -10.39
N ASP A 52 4.05 37.88 -11.07
CA ASP A 52 5.40 38.18 -10.61
C ASP A 52 5.39 39.04 -9.34
N GLY A 53 4.51 40.05 -9.27
CA GLY A 53 4.34 40.87 -8.05
C GLY A 53 3.79 40.07 -6.87
N ILE A 54 2.86 39.14 -7.11
CA ILE A 54 2.36 38.21 -6.08
C ILE A 54 3.49 37.32 -5.56
N ASP A 55 4.31 36.76 -6.45
CA ASP A 55 5.41 35.88 -6.06
C ASP A 55 6.48 36.64 -5.25
N ILE A 56 6.77 37.89 -5.60
CA ILE A 56 7.69 38.76 -4.83
C ILE A 56 7.11 39.03 -3.43
N ALA A 57 5.83 39.42 -3.32
CA ALA A 57 5.18 39.68 -2.04
C ALA A 57 5.19 38.43 -1.13
N VAL A 58 4.90 37.26 -1.70
CA VAL A 58 4.94 35.99 -0.96
C VAL A 58 6.35 35.68 -0.46
N ASN A 59 7.38 35.92 -1.28
CA ASN A 59 8.77 35.69 -0.90
C ASN A 59 9.23 36.64 0.22
N ASP A 60 8.86 37.92 0.15
CA ASP A 60 9.19 38.93 1.16
C ASP A 60 8.53 38.58 2.51
N PHE A 61 7.24 38.25 2.49
CA PHE A 61 6.53 37.78 3.69
C PHE A 61 7.16 36.50 4.25
N GLN A 62 7.48 35.55 3.38
CA GLN A 62 8.13 34.30 3.79
C GLN A 62 9.51 34.55 4.41
N SER A 63 10.26 35.54 3.93
CA SER A 63 11.53 35.96 4.51
C SER A 63 11.35 36.43 5.95
N CYS A 64 10.36 37.29 6.21
CA CYS A 64 10.04 37.81 7.54
C CYS A 64 9.73 36.67 8.53
N ILE A 65 8.88 35.73 8.10
CA ILE A 65 8.48 34.57 8.92
C ILE A 65 9.68 33.63 9.17
N ASN A 66 10.53 33.41 8.16
CA ASN A 66 11.72 32.57 8.30
C ASN A 66 12.74 33.18 9.27
N GLU A 67 12.90 34.49 9.30
CA GLU A 67 13.80 35.18 10.23
C GLU A 67 13.34 34.96 11.67
N ALA A 68 12.07 35.21 11.96
CA ALA A 68 11.47 34.91 13.26
C ALA A 68 11.63 33.42 13.64
N ALA A 69 11.44 32.52 12.68
CA ALA A 69 11.58 31.08 12.90
C ALA A 69 13.02 30.66 13.19
N ASN A 70 14.01 31.25 12.52
CA ASN A 70 15.43 30.98 12.75
C ASN A 70 15.90 31.44 14.14
N ILE A 71 15.32 32.53 14.64
CA ILE A 71 15.61 33.04 15.98
C ILE A 71 14.96 32.14 17.05
N ALA A 72 13.69 31.78 16.87
CA ALA A 72 12.90 31.12 17.91
C ALA A 72 12.98 29.58 17.94
N LEU A 73 13.16 28.94 16.77
CA LEU A 73 12.91 27.52 16.60
C LEU A 73 14.18 26.73 16.32
N LYS A 74 14.28 25.53 16.93
CA LYS A 74 15.37 24.61 16.65
C LYS A 74 15.15 23.93 15.30
N GLN A 75 16.14 24.00 14.41
CA GLN A 75 16.13 23.22 13.17
C GLN A 75 16.36 21.74 13.49
N ARG A 76 15.57 20.85 12.86
CA ARG A 76 15.75 19.40 13.00
C ARG A 76 17.12 18.98 12.45
N LYS A 77 18.05 18.61 13.33
CA LYS A 77 19.31 17.96 12.93
C LYS A 77 18.97 16.59 12.32
N VAL A 78 19.33 16.39 11.05
CA VAL A 78 19.26 15.06 10.43
C VAL A 78 20.27 14.17 11.15
N LYS A 79 19.81 13.21 11.96
CA LYS A 79 20.69 12.19 12.53
C LYS A 79 21.29 11.37 11.38
N VAL A 80 22.55 11.64 11.05
CA VAL A 80 23.34 10.78 10.16
C VAL A 80 23.79 9.58 10.99
N THR A 81 22.93 8.59 11.17
CA THR A 81 23.36 7.29 11.72
C THR A 81 24.13 6.55 10.64
N GLY A 82 25.44 6.80 10.56
CA GLY A 82 26.33 6.21 9.57
C GLY A 82 26.96 4.92 10.05
N LYS A 83 26.31 3.77 9.86
CA LYS A 83 27.08 2.57 9.49
C LYS A 83 27.26 2.66 7.98
N LYS A 84 28.53 2.70 7.52
CA LYS A 84 28.85 2.60 6.09
C LYS A 84 28.24 1.29 5.58
N LYS A 85 27.12 1.36 4.87
CA LYS A 85 26.58 0.19 4.18
C LYS A 85 27.66 -0.30 3.25
N LYS A 86 28.00 -1.59 3.33
CA LYS A 86 28.91 -2.20 2.35
C LYS A 86 28.32 -1.93 0.98
N ASP A 87 29.12 -1.32 0.11
CA ASP A 87 28.67 -1.05 -1.25
C ASP A 87 28.30 -2.37 -1.93
N LYS A 88 27.25 -2.31 -2.75
CA LYS A 88 26.77 -3.51 -3.43
C LYS A 88 27.89 -4.02 -4.33
N PRO A 89 28.12 -5.34 -4.42
CA PRO A 89 29.26 -5.91 -5.15
C PRO A 89 29.26 -5.59 -6.66
N TRP A 90 28.09 -5.29 -7.22
CA TRP A 90 27.94 -4.87 -8.63
C TRP A 90 28.08 -3.36 -8.85
N TYR A 91 28.26 -2.58 -7.80
CA TYR A 91 28.37 -1.12 -7.85
C TYR A 91 29.83 -0.71 -8.02
N ASN A 92 30.20 -0.34 -9.24
CA ASN A 92 31.58 -0.02 -9.59
C ASN A 92 31.86 1.50 -9.59
N THR A 93 33.13 1.87 -9.79
CA THR A 93 33.61 3.25 -9.92
C THR A 93 32.82 4.06 -10.94
N LEU A 94 32.55 3.49 -12.12
CA LEU A 94 31.73 4.15 -13.15
C LEU A 94 30.34 4.58 -12.65
N LEU A 95 29.65 3.72 -11.88
CA LEU A 95 28.36 4.07 -11.29
C LEU A 95 28.49 5.12 -10.19
N HIS A 96 29.59 5.08 -9.43
CA HIS A 96 29.91 6.10 -8.45
C HIS A 96 30.13 7.47 -9.11
N ASP A 97 30.89 7.54 -10.20
CA ASP A 97 31.19 8.78 -10.91
C ASP A 97 29.95 9.36 -11.59
N LEU A 98 29.13 8.51 -12.21
CA LEU A 98 27.83 8.94 -12.76
C LEU A 98 26.91 9.48 -11.66
N LYS A 99 26.90 8.84 -10.48
CA LYS A 99 26.10 9.30 -9.34
C LYS A 99 26.62 10.63 -8.79
N LYS A 100 27.93 10.78 -8.65
CA LYS A 100 28.59 12.01 -8.20
C LYS A 100 28.29 13.18 -9.15
N SER A 101 28.38 12.95 -10.46
CA SER A 101 28.02 13.93 -11.48
C SER A 101 26.54 14.29 -11.41
N LEU A 102 25.64 13.30 -11.28
CA LEU A 102 24.21 13.55 -11.12
C LEU A 102 23.91 14.40 -9.88
N ASP A 103 24.56 14.10 -8.75
CA ASP A 103 24.38 14.85 -7.51
C ASP A 103 24.93 16.28 -7.62
N HIS A 104 26.06 16.48 -8.32
CA HIS A 104 26.58 17.81 -8.63
C HIS A 104 25.58 18.62 -9.46
N TYR A 105 25.15 18.10 -10.61
CA TYR A 105 24.22 18.81 -11.49
C TYR A 105 22.84 19.02 -10.84
N SER A 106 22.38 18.11 -9.99
CA SER A 106 21.15 18.29 -9.22
C SER A 106 21.25 19.47 -8.25
N ARG A 107 22.42 19.71 -7.64
CA ARG A 107 22.65 20.90 -6.79
C ARG A 107 22.71 22.17 -7.62
N VAL A 108 23.42 22.15 -8.74
CA VAL A 108 23.49 23.31 -9.65
C VAL A 108 22.10 23.67 -10.20
N LEU A 109 21.28 22.67 -10.53
CA LEU A 109 19.90 22.88 -10.95
C LEU A 109 19.01 23.45 -9.83
N SER A 110 19.24 23.07 -8.57
CA SER A 110 18.50 23.69 -7.45
C SER A 110 18.82 25.17 -7.26
N LEU A 111 20.01 25.62 -7.66
CA LEU A 111 20.39 27.04 -7.66
C LEU A 111 19.84 27.81 -8.87
N ASN A 112 19.63 27.12 -10.00
CA ASN A 112 19.17 27.73 -11.25
C ASN A 112 17.98 26.94 -11.85
N PRO A 113 16.78 27.02 -11.25
CA PRO A 113 15.69 26.10 -11.57
C PRO A 113 15.19 26.20 -13.01
N PHE A 114 15.24 27.38 -13.63
CA PHE A 114 14.68 27.65 -14.96
C PHE A 114 15.65 27.41 -16.11
N ASN A 115 16.90 27.07 -15.83
CA ASN A 115 17.90 26.82 -16.87
C ASN A 115 17.58 25.52 -17.63
N LYS A 116 17.15 25.67 -18.90
CA LYS A 116 16.73 24.56 -19.78
C LYS A 116 17.86 23.57 -20.05
N GLU A 117 19.09 24.04 -20.22
CA GLU A 117 20.25 23.19 -20.50
C GLU A 117 20.63 22.33 -19.29
N LEU A 118 20.62 22.92 -18.09
CA LEU A 118 20.89 22.19 -16.85
C LEU A 118 19.83 21.11 -16.59
N ARG A 119 18.56 21.39 -16.88
CA ARG A 119 17.47 20.39 -16.82
C ARG A 119 17.73 19.24 -17.80
N ALA A 120 18.06 19.55 -19.05
CA ALA A 120 18.36 18.53 -20.06
C ALA A 120 19.57 17.67 -19.65
N LYS A 121 20.67 18.30 -19.21
CA LYS A 121 21.87 17.61 -18.73
C LYS A 121 21.56 16.69 -17.54
N CYS A 122 20.84 17.17 -16.52
CA CYS A 122 20.39 16.36 -15.38
C CYS A 122 19.54 15.15 -15.82
N PHE A 123 18.60 15.39 -16.74
CA PHE A 123 17.72 14.34 -17.26
C PHE A 123 18.51 13.25 -17.99
N HIS A 124 19.43 13.62 -18.88
CA HIS A 124 20.28 12.68 -19.60
C HIS A 124 21.21 11.90 -18.66
N LEU A 125 21.87 12.57 -17.71
CA LEU A 125 22.69 11.93 -16.68
C LEU A 125 21.89 10.93 -15.85
N SER A 126 20.68 11.30 -15.43
CA SER A 126 19.77 10.42 -14.68
C SER A 126 19.38 9.18 -15.50
N LYS A 127 19.05 9.36 -16.78
CA LYS A 127 18.70 8.27 -17.70
C LYS A 127 19.88 7.32 -17.91
N THR A 128 21.07 7.86 -18.18
CA THR A 128 22.32 7.09 -18.36
C THR A 128 22.68 6.33 -17.09
N TYR A 129 22.71 6.99 -15.93
CA TYR A 129 22.95 6.35 -14.65
C TYR A 129 21.98 5.19 -14.41
N ASN A 130 20.68 5.40 -14.62
CA ASN A 130 19.67 4.36 -14.41
C ASN A 130 19.82 3.18 -15.39
N LYS A 131 20.17 3.44 -16.66
CA LYS A 131 20.42 2.40 -17.67
C LYS A 131 21.64 1.56 -17.27
N THR A 132 22.79 2.21 -17.06
CA THR A 132 24.05 1.55 -16.67
C THR A 132 23.90 0.78 -15.36
N ARG A 133 23.19 1.34 -14.37
CA ARG A 133 22.94 0.68 -13.08
C ARG A 133 22.13 -0.60 -13.25
N LYS A 134 21.07 -0.57 -14.07
CA LYS A 134 20.24 -1.74 -14.35
C LYS A 134 21.03 -2.80 -15.14
N GLU A 135 21.84 -2.37 -16.10
CA GLU A 135 22.69 -3.25 -16.90
C GLU A 135 23.75 -3.95 -16.05
N LYS A 136 24.55 -3.21 -15.27
CA LYS A 136 25.56 -3.78 -14.38
C LYS A 136 24.96 -4.74 -13.35
N ARG A 137 23.79 -4.40 -12.79
CA ARG A 137 23.05 -5.32 -11.92
C ARG A 137 22.67 -6.60 -12.66
N ARG A 138 22.07 -6.51 -13.85
CA ARG A 138 21.67 -7.69 -14.63
C ARG A 138 22.86 -8.58 -14.99
N ASN A 139 23.96 -7.97 -15.45
CA ASN A 139 25.17 -8.71 -15.82
C ASN A 139 25.75 -9.42 -14.60
N TYR A 140 25.86 -8.73 -13.45
CA TYR A 140 26.31 -9.37 -12.22
C TYR A 140 25.44 -10.58 -11.82
N PHE A 141 24.11 -10.46 -11.88
CA PHE A 141 23.24 -11.60 -11.57
C PHE A 141 23.37 -12.73 -12.60
N LYS A 142 23.53 -12.40 -13.89
CA LYS A 142 23.76 -13.39 -14.95
C LYS A 142 25.08 -14.14 -14.71
N ASP A 143 26.17 -13.42 -14.46
CA ASP A 143 27.48 -13.99 -14.17
C ASP A 143 27.45 -14.84 -12.91
N LEU A 144 26.68 -14.41 -11.90
CA LEU A 144 26.49 -15.16 -10.66
C LEU A 144 25.71 -16.46 -10.90
N MET A 145 24.68 -16.45 -11.75
CA MET A 145 23.96 -17.68 -12.12
C MET A 145 24.87 -18.66 -12.86
N VAL A 146 25.65 -18.19 -13.83
CA VAL A 146 26.64 -19.03 -14.53
C VAL A 146 27.67 -19.60 -13.56
N LYS A 147 28.15 -18.79 -12.60
CA LYS A 147 29.04 -19.28 -11.54
C LYS A 147 28.37 -20.34 -10.68
N LEU A 148 27.11 -20.17 -10.28
CA LEU A 148 26.39 -21.15 -9.48
C LEU A 148 26.22 -22.48 -10.23
N GLU A 149 25.82 -22.44 -11.50
CA GLU A 149 25.66 -23.62 -12.34
C GLU A 149 26.98 -24.38 -12.48
N ASN A 150 28.07 -23.70 -12.84
CA ASN A 150 29.40 -24.32 -12.99
C ASN A 150 29.99 -24.83 -11.66
N THR A 151 29.72 -24.15 -10.54
CA THR A 151 30.25 -24.50 -9.22
C THR A 151 29.47 -25.64 -8.57
N SER A 152 28.18 -25.79 -8.90
CA SER A 152 27.32 -26.87 -8.36
C SER A 152 27.84 -28.27 -8.67
N GLN A 153 28.47 -28.44 -9.84
CA GLN A 153 29.00 -29.71 -10.32
C GLN A 153 30.45 -29.97 -9.88
N SER A 154 31.20 -28.94 -9.50
CA SER A 154 32.65 -29.02 -9.28
C SER A 154 33.09 -28.81 -7.82
N ASN A 155 32.40 -27.96 -7.03
CA ASN A 155 32.76 -27.71 -5.63
C ASN A 155 31.55 -27.26 -4.77
N PRO A 156 30.93 -28.18 -4.01
CA PRO A 156 29.77 -27.87 -3.16
C PRO A 156 30.01 -26.79 -2.11
N LYS A 157 31.24 -26.66 -1.59
CA LYS A 157 31.56 -25.66 -0.54
C LYS A 157 31.56 -24.24 -1.11
N ALA A 158 32.20 -24.05 -2.26
CA ALA A 158 32.21 -22.77 -2.97
C ALA A 158 30.80 -22.32 -3.41
N PHE A 159 29.93 -23.28 -3.74
CA PHE A 159 28.52 -23.01 -4.01
C PHE A 159 27.80 -22.42 -2.79
N TRP A 160 27.97 -23.04 -1.61
CA TRP A 160 27.36 -22.55 -0.37
C TRP A 160 27.92 -21.20 0.08
N ASP A 161 29.20 -20.92 -0.16
CA ASP A 161 29.80 -19.61 0.15
C ASP A 161 29.16 -18.47 -0.68
N ILE A 162 28.85 -18.72 -1.96
CA ILE A 162 28.14 -17.77 -2.82
C ILE A 162 26.70 -17.55 -2.31
N ILE A 163 26.00 -18.64 -1.96
CA ILE A 163 24.63 -18.58 -1.42
C ILE A 163 24.60 -17.82 -0.08
N ASN A 164 25.55 -18.09 0.81
CA ASN A 164 25.62 -17.44 2.11
C ASN A 164 25.96 -15.95 1.98
N THR A 165 26.81 -15.58 1.03
CA THR A 165 27.08 -14.16 0.71
C THR A 165 25.81 -13.42 0.27
N LEU A 166 24.91 -14.10 -0.46
CA LEU A 166 23.61 -13.54 -0.85
C LEU A 166 22.66 -13.42 0.35
N LYS A 167 22.57 -14.45 1.20
CA LYS A 167 21.70 -14.48 2.38
C LYS A 167 22.09 -13.41 3.42
N SER A 168 23.38 -13.25 3.68
CA SER A 168 23.90 -12.26 4.64
C SER A 168 23.61 -10.81 4.25
N SER A 169 23.28 -10.53 2.99
CA SER A 169 22.92 -9.19 2.53
C SER A 169 21.50 -8.75 2.92
N ASP A 170 20.62 -9.71 3.27
CA ASP A 170 19.23 -9.47 3.67
C ASP A 170 18.98 -9.70 5.18
N GLN A 171 19.93 -10.28 5.93
CA GLN A 171 19.85 -10.50 7.39
C GLN A 171 20.23 -9.27 8.24
N GLU A 172 19.89 -8.06 7.79
CA GLU A 172 19.85 -6.91 8.70
C GLU A 172 18.49 -6.90 9.44
N ASN A 173 18.49 -7.44 10.67
CA ASN A 173 17.42 -7.51 11.67
C ASN A 173 16.42 -8.66 11.55
N LYS A 174 16.69 -9.77 12.26
CA LYS A 174 15.68 -10.55 12.98
C LYS A 174 16.34 -11.56 13.92
N GLU A 175 16.92 -11.06 15.00
CA GLU A 175 16.91 -11.80 16.27
C GLU A 175 16.06 -10.96 17.22
N SER A 176 14.74 -11.14 17.13
CA SER A 176 13.90 -10.90 18.30
C SER A 176 13.75 -12.27 18.96
N GLY A 177 14.54 -12.51 20.01
CA GLY A 177 14.39 -13.65 20.89
C GLY A 177 13.07 -13.53 21.64
N ILE A 178 11.97 -13.84 20.95
CA ILE A 178 10.69 -14.03 21.60
C ILE A 178 10.68 -15.48 22.03
N ASP A 179 10.79 -15.67 23.33
CA ASP A 179 10.67 -16.95 23.99
C ASP A 179 9.33 -17.63 23.62
N ALA A 180 9.37 -18.96 23.44
CA ALA A 180 8.22 -19.72 22.96
C ALA A 180 7.05 -19.67 23.93
N GLU A 181 7.33 -19.63 25.24
CA GLU A 181 6.32 -19.49 26.29
C GLU A 181 5.64 -18.13 26.19
N SER A 182 6.44 -17.06 26.08
CA SER A 182 5.97 -15.69 25.88
C SER A 182 5.11 -15.54 24.61
N TRP A 183 5.47 -16.26 23.54
CA TRP A 183 4.69 -16.32 22.30
C TRP A 183 3.35 -17.03 22.51
N LEU A 184 3.35 -18.18 23.19
CA LEU A 184 2.15 -18.97 23.44
C LEU A 184 1.16 -18.24 24.35
N LEU A 185 1.66 -17.53 25.37
CA LEU A 185 0.85 -16.74 26.30
C LEU A 185 0.17 -15.55 25.59
N HIS A 186 0.91 -14.83 24.74
CA HIS A 186 0.37 -13.76 23.90
C HIS A 186 -0.75 -14.25 22.98
N PHE A 187 -0.57 -15.41 22.34
CA PHE A 187 -1.59 -15.98 21.46
C PHE A 187 -2.79 -16.54 22.22
N LYS A 188 -2.62 -17.06 23.43
CA LYS A 188 -3.75 -17.43 24.30
C LYS A 188 -4.57 -16.19 24.68
N GLU A 189 -3.92 -15.10 25.12
CA GLU A 189 -4.61 -13.84 25.47
C GLU A 189 -5.35 -13.21 24.28
N LEU A 190 -4.75 -13.25 23.09
CA LEU A 190 -5.42 -12.82 21.84
C LEU A 190 -6.69 -13.61 21.54
N ASN A 191 -6.75 -14.88 21.93
CA ASN A 191 -7.91 -15.75 21.71
C ASN A 191 -8.95 -15.70 22.85
N THR A 192 -8.60 -15.23 24.05
CA THR A 192 -9.57 -15.06 25.15
C THR A 192 -10.26 -13.70 25.13
N VAL A 193 -9.57 -12.65 24.69
CA VAL A 193 -10.11 -11.28 24.61
C VAL A 193 -10.40 -10.90 23.16
N ASN A 194 -11.29 -11.63 22.49
CA ASN A 194 -12.12 -11.15 21.37
C ASN A 194 -12.96 -12.27 20.76
N ASN A 195 -14.04 -12.66 21.43
CA ASN A 195 -15.15 -13.34 20.75
C ASN A 195 -15.84 -12.48 19.67
N ASN A 196 -15.40 -11.24 19.45
CA ASN A 196 -15.90 -10.37 18.38
C ASN A 196 -14.90 -10.09 17.25
N LYS A 197 -13.68 -10.66 17.26
CA LYS A 197 -12.65 -10.22 16.29
C LYS A 197 -11.64 -11.27 15.84
N LEU A 198 -12.01 -12.55 15.77
CA LEU A 198 -11.18 -13.57 15.11
C LEU A 198 -12.04 -14.51 14.26
N ASN A 199 -11.98 -14.32 12.95
CA ASN A 199 -11.88 -15.43 11.99
C ASN A 199 -11.34 -14.83 10.69
N VAL A 200 -10.44 -15.51 9.97
CA VAL A 200 -10.06 -15.08 8.61
C VAL A 200 -11.21 -15.34 7.62
N ASN A 201 -12.15 -16.21 8.01
CA ASN A 201 -13.48 -16.24 7.44
C ASN A 201 -14.29 -14.99 7.83
N ASN A 202 -14.03 -14.35 8.97
CA ASN A 202 -14.80 -13.23 9.52
C ASN A 202 -14.61 -11.91 8.77
N GLU A 203 -13.62 -11.75 7.89
CA GLU A 203 -13.48 -10.50 7.13
C GLU A 203 -14.59 -10.34 6.08
N TYR A 204 -14.95 -11.44 5.39
CA TYR A 204 -16.11 -11.47 4.50
C TYR A 204 -17.41 -11.42 5.29
N TRP A 205 -17.48 -12.09 6.46
CA TRP A 205 -18.65 -12.06 7.33
C TRP A 205 -18.89 -10.69 7.97
N ASN A 206 -17.84 -9.99 8.40
CA ASN A 206 -17.94 -8.62 8.92
C ASN A 206 -18.27 -7.64 7.80
N ALA A 207 -17.76 -7.84 6.59
CA ALA A 207 -18.18 -7.07 5.41
C ALA A 207 -19.68 -7.26 5.09
N LEU A 208 -20.19 -8.49 5.21
CA LEU A 208 -21.62 -8.81 5.06
C LEU A 208 -22.46 -8.28 6.24
N ASN A 209 -21.97 -8.39 7.48
CA ASN A 209 -22.67 -7.94 8.70
C ASN A 209 -22.68 -6.42 8.88
N LEU A 210 -21.77 -5.68 8.22
CA LEU A 210 -21.77 -4.21 8.19
C LEU A 210 -22.87 -3.63 7.27
N CYS A 211 -23.62 -4.46 6.55
CA CYS A 211 -24.78 -4.04 5.75
C CYS A 211 -26.04 -3.77 6.61
N LYS A 212 -25.90 -2.96 7.67
CA LYS A 212 -27.08 -2.22 8.16
C LYS A 212 -27.28 -1.05 7.21
N ILE A 213 -28.19 -1.22 6.27
CA ILE A 213 -28.56 -0.22 5.25
C ILE A 213 -29.22 0.97 5.95
N PRO A 214 -28.72 2.20 5.82
CA PRO A 214 -29.53 3.39 6.06
C PRO A 214 -30.65 3.41 5.03
N GLU A 215 -31.90 3.50 5.48
CA GLU A 215 -33.07 3.56 4.60
C GLU A 215 -32.85 4.61 3.49
N GLY A 216 -32.87 4.18 2.22
CA GLY A 216 -32.87 5.08 1.06
C GLY A 216 -31.69 5.04 0.09
N HIS A 217 -30.69 4.17 0.26
CA HIS A 217 -29.60 4.03 -0.73
C HIS A 217 -29.79 2.86 -1.71
N SER A 218 -29.49 3.11 -2.99
CA SER A 218 -29.47 2.12 -4.08
C SER A 218 -28.46 1.00 -3.81
N TYR A 219 -28.93 -0.24 -4.02
CA TYR A 219 -28.43 -1.48 -3.46
C TYR A 219 -27.07 -1.98 -4.00
N LEU A 220 -26.65 -1.51 -5.19
CA LEU A 220 -25.39 -1.94 -5.81
C LEU A 220 -24.16 -1.17 -5.32
N ASP A 221 -24.31 0.07 -4.88
CA ASP A 221 -23.17 0.96 -4.63
C ASP A 221 -22.50 0.70 -3.26
N CYS A 222 -23.28 0.28 -2.25
CA CYS A 222 -22.78 0.01 -0.91
C CYS A 222 -21.99 -1.31 -0.80
N ASN A 223 -22.44 -2.37 -1.49
CA ASN A 223 -21.83 -3.70 -1.42
C ASN A 223 -20.49 -3.77 -2.14
N ILE A 224 -20.41 -3.22 -3.36
CA ILE A 224 -19.16 -3.21 -4.15
C ILE A 224 -18.03 -2.51 -3.39
N THR A 225 -18.36 -1.46 -2.62
CA THR A 225 -17.37 -0.62 -1.93
C THR A 225 -16.74 -1.33 -0.73
N ILE A 226 -17.50 -2.14 0.00
CA ILE A 226 -17.03 -2.88 1.18
C ILE A 226 -16.15 -4.07 0.75
N PHE A 227 -16.57 -4.89 -0.21
CA PHE A 227 -15.77 -6.05 -0.66
C PHE A 227 -14.44 -5.64 -1.30
N ASN A 228 -14.42 -4.46 -1.91
CA ASN A 228 -13.23 -3.80 -2.43
C ASN A 228 -12.15 -3.48 -1.36
N THR A 229 -12.50 -3.56 -0.08
CA THR A 229 -11.58 -3.32 1.04
C THR A 229 -10.94 -4.60 1.57
N VAL A 230 -11.47 -5.77 1.21
CA VAL A 230 -10.98 -7.08 1.68
C VAL A 230 -9.54 -7.31 1.17
N PRO A 231 -8.61 -7.79 2.02
CA PRO A 231 -7.23 -8.06 1.63
C PRO A 231 -7.09 -8.94 0.38
N THR A 232 -7.93 -9.97 0.24
CA THR A 232 -7.94 -10.88 -0.92
C THR A 232 -8.25 -10.14 -2.21
N GLU A 233 -9.28 -9.28 -2.21
CA GLU A 233 -9.63 -8.47 -3.39
C GLU A 233 -8.54 -7.45 -3.72
N LYS A 234 -7.89 -6.86 -2.69
CA LYS A 234 -6.74 -5.96 -2.90
C LYS A 234 -5.56 -6.68 -3.56
N ILE A 235 -5.28 -7.92 -3.17
CA ILE A 235 -4.24 -8.74 -3.78
C ILE A 235 -4.59 -9.03 -5.24
N ASN A 236 -5.83 -9.45 -5.51
CA ASN A 236 -6.32 -9.70 -6.87
C ASN A 236 -6.20 -8.45 -7.76
N LEU A 237 -6.66 -7.30 -7.29
CA LEU A 237 -6.53 -6.03 -8.00
C LEU A 237 -5.07 -5.64 -8.25
N ASN A 238 -4.17 -5.90 -7.29
CA ASN A 238 -2.74 -5.64 -7.49
C ASN A 238 -2.13 -6.56 -8.54
N MET A 239 -2.55 -7.83 -8.58
CA MET A 239 -2.16 -8.77 -9.63
C MET A 239 -2.68 -8.33 -11.00
N CYS A 240 -3.96 -7.93 -11.10
CA CYS A 240 -4.56 -7.42 -12.34
C CYS A 240 -3.79 -6.20 -12.88
N ARG A 241 -3.47 -5.24 -12.01
CA ARG A 241 -2.64 -4.07 -12.40
C ARG A 241 -1.25 -4.45 -12.86
N TYR A 242 -0.65 -5.45 -12.21
CA TYR A 242 0.67 -5.95 -12.59
C TYR A 242 0.65 -6.60 -13.98
N LEU A 243 -0.36 -7.45 -14.25
CA LEU A 243 -0.53 -8.11 -15.55
C LEU A 243 -0.72 -7.11 -16.69
N LEU A 244 -1.58 -6.12 -16.49
CA LEU A 244 -1.85 -5.08 -17.48
C LEU A 244 -0.75 -3.99 -17.54
N LYS A 245 0.25 -4.04 -16.65
CA LYS A 245 1.32 -3.02 -16.51
C LYS A 245 0.78 -1.59 -16.34
N VAL A 246 -0.39 -1.44 -15.73
CA VAL A 246 -1.05 -0.14 -15.53
C VAL A 246 -0.73 0.47 -14.16
N ASN A 247 -1.06 1.74 -13.99
CA ASN A 247 -0.79 2.47 -12.75
C ASN A 247 -1.58 1.90 -11.57
N ARG A 248 -1.02 2.01 -10.35
CA ARG A 248 -1.72 1.67 -9.10
C ARG A 248 -3.02 2.45 -8.89
N LYS A 249 -3.13 3.65 -9.48
CA LYS A 249 -4.31 4.51 -9.43
C LYS A 249 -5.37 4.20 -10.50
N THR A 250 -5.13 3.22 -11.38
CA THR A 250 -6.10 2.86 -12.43
C THR A 250 -7.43 2.43 -11.81
N CYS A 251 -8.52 2.88 -12.44
CA CYS A 251 -9.89 2.57 -12.06
C CYS A 251 -10.10 1.06 -11.98
N LYS A 252 -10.72 0.57 -10.89
CA LYS A 252 -10.94 -0.87 -10.66
C LYS A 252 -11.87 -1.47 -11.70
N LEU A 253 -12.93 -0.76 -12.07
CA LEU A 253 -13.90 -1.22 -13.05
C LEU A 253 -13.25 -1.43 -14.43
N ALA A 254 -12.34 -0.53 -14.82
CA ALA A 254 -11.56 -0.70 -16.05
C ALA A 254 -10.67 -1.95 -16.00
N LEU A 255 -10.04 -2.27 -14.85
CA LEU A 255 -9.24 -3.49 -14.72
C LEU A 255 -10.08 -4.76 -14.91
N TYR A 256 -11.28 -4.77 -14.35
CA TYR A 256 -12.24 -5.87 -14.47
C TYR A 256 -12.72 -6.03 -15.91
N GLY A 257 -13.11 -4.93 -16.56
CA GLY A 257 -13.54 -4.93 -17.96
C GLY A 257 -12.45 -5.42 -18.92
N GLU A 258 -11.22 -4.92 -18.78
CA GLU A 258 -10.09 -5.32 -19.64
C GLU A 258 -9.69 -6.79 -19.50
N LEU A 259 -9.88 -7.38 -18.31
CA LEU A 259 -9.58 -8.79 -18.06
C LEU A 259 -10.79 -9.70 -18.26
N GLY A 260 -11.97 -9.15 -18.55
CA GLY A 260 -13.22 -9.92 -18.60
C GLY A 260 -13.53 -10.63 -17.28
N ARG A 261 -13.21 -10.01 -16.13
CA ARG A 261 -13.34 -10.63 -14.81
C ARG A 261 -14.24 -9.82 -13.89
N PHE A 262 -15.00 -10.54 -13.09
CA PHE A 262 -15.75 -9.95 -11.98
C PHE A 262 -14.89 -9.92 -10.69
N PRO A 263 -15.25 -9.07 -9.71
CA PRO A 263 -14.70 -9.16 -8.36
C PRO A 263 -14.79 -10.58 -7.77
N LEU A 264 -13.77 -11.02 -7.02
CA LEU A 264 -13.67 -12.40 -6.51
C LEU A 264 -14.81 -12.78 -5.57
N TYR A 265 -15.36 -11.81 -4.85
CA TYR A 265 -16.45 -12.08 -3.91
C TYR A 265 -17.68 -12.65 -4.61
N ILE A 266 -17.90 -12.34 -5.90
CA ILE A 266 -19.01 -12.89 -6.68
C ILE A 266 -18.81 -14.41 -6.85
N ASP A 267 -17.60 -14.85 -7.22
CA ASP A 267 -17.28 -16.26 -7.35
C ASP A 267 -17.39 -17.02 -6.03
N ILE A 268 -17.00 -16.37 -4.93
CA ILE A 268 -17.13 -16.91 -3.57
C ILE A 268 -18.61 -17.10 -3.21
N ILE A 269 -19.44 -16.07 -3.41
CA ILE A 269 -20.89 -16.14 -3.14
C ILE A 269 -21.54 -17.23 -3.99
N MET A 270 -21.23 -17.29 -5.30
CA MET A 270 -21.74 -18.33 -6.18
C MET A 270 -21.34 -19.73 -5.67
N SER A 271 -20.10 -19.91 -5.24
CA SER A 271 -19.62 -21.19 -4.72
C SER A 271 -20.32 -21.58 -3.41
N MET A 272 -20.58 -20.62 -2.52
CA MET A 272 -21.35 -20.83 -1.29
C MET A 272 -22.78 -21.28 -1.59
N VAL A 273 -23.47 -20.59 -2.51
CA VAL A 273 -24.85 -20.90 -2.91
C VAL A 273 -24.91 -22.26 -3.62
N LYS A 274 -23.99 -22.56 -4.54
CA LYS A 274 -23.88 -23.88 -5.20
C LYS A 274 -23.68 -24.99 -4.17
N TYR A 275 -22.82 -24.77 -3.19
CA TYR A 275 -22.58 -25.75 -2.13
C TYR A 275 -23.81 -25.99 -1.27
N TRP A 276 -24.54 -24.94 -0.90
CA TRP A 276 -25.82 -25.04 -0.20
C TRP A 276 -26.87 -25.81 -0.98
N ILE A 277 -27.03 -25.51 -2.28
CA ILE A 277 -27.93 -26.25 -3.17
C ILE A 277 -27.55 -27.74 -3.22
N ARG A 278 -26.25 -28.04 -3.30
CA ARG A 278 -25.74 -29.42 -3.29
C ARG A 278 -26.08 -30.14 -1.99
N LEU A 279 -25.84 -29.51 -0.84
CA LEU A 279 -26.15 -30.09 0.47
C LEU A 279 -27.64 -30.42 0.65
N TYR A 280 -28.53 -29.58 0.12
CA TYR A 280 -29.97 -29.79 0.22
C TYR A 280 -30.53 -30.80 -0.78
N ASN A 281 -29.97 -30.87 -1.99
CA ASN A 281 -30.45 -31.75 -3.06
C ASN A 281 -29.84 -33.14 -2.99
N ASP A 282 -28.53 -33.20 -2.82
CA ASP A 282 -27.75 -34.43 -2.79
C ASP A 282 -27.46 -34.68 -1.31
N LYS A 283 -28.49 -35.12 -0.55
CA LYS A 283 -28.34 -35.43 0.88
C LYS A 283 -27.02 -36.19 1.08
N PRO A 284 -26.04 -35.62 1.81
CA PRO A 284 -24.74 -36.25 1.91
C PRO A 284 -24.90 -37.60 2.59
N LYS A 285 -24.29 -38.64 2.02
CA LYS A 285 -24.18 -39.96 2.66
C LYS A 285 -23.38 -39.88 3.97
N ASP A 286 -22.56 -38.84 4.10
CA ASP A 286 -21.73 -38.58 5.26
C ASP A 286 -22.52 -38.00 6.43
N ALA A 287 -22.51 -38.69 7.56
CA ALA A 287 -23.18 -38.30 8.80
C ALA A 287 -22.71 -36.95 9.35
N LEU A 288 -21.45 -36.56 9.09
CA LEU A 288 -20.87 -35.30 9.54
C LEU A 288 -21.48 -34.08 8.85
N LEU A 289 -21.67 -34.16 7.52
CA LEU A 289 -22.20 -33.03 6.75
C LEU A 289 -23.69 -32.82 7.03
N SER A 290 -24.45 -33.90 7.20
CA SER A 290 -25.86 -33.82 7.59
C SER A 290 -26.03 -33.32 9.03
N GLY A 291 -25.18 -33.74 9.96
CA GLY A 291 -25.12 -33.22 11.33
C GLY A 291 -24.80 -31.73 11.37
N ALA A 292 -23.77 -31.28 10.65
CA ALA A 292 -23.40 -29.87 10.57
C ALA A 292 -24.52 -29.00 9.95
N LEU A 293 -25.24 -29.51 8.94
CA LEU A 293 -26.39 -28.81 8.37
C LEU A 293 -27.52 -28.66 9.40
N ALA A 294 -27.85 -29.74 10.12
CA ALA A 294 -28.87 -29.72 11.16
C ALA A 294 -28.52 -28.72 12.27
N GLU A 295 -27.25 -28.70 12.71
CA GLU A 295 -26.76 -27.72 13.68
C GLU A 295 -26.92 -26.29 13.17
N ASN A 296 -26.52 -26.00 11.93
CA ASN A 296 -26.73 -24.67 11.32
C ASN A 296 -28.22 -24.28 11.25
N ILE A 297 -29.14 -25.23 11.01
CA ILE A 297 -30.59 -24.96 11.04
C ILE A 297 -31.04 -24.60 12.46
N THR A 298 -30.62 -25.37 13.47
CA THR A 298 -30.95 -25.07 14.87
C THR A 298 -30.38 -23.72 15.33
N MET A 299 -29.19 -23.35 14.84
CA MET A 299 -28.60 -22.03 15.10
C MET A 299 -29.46 -20.91 14.52
N ILE A 300 -30.02 -21.07 13.31
CA ILE A 300 -30.96 -20.09 12.74
C ILE A 300 -32.22 -19.98 13.58
N ASP A 301 -32.80 -21.10 14.02
CA ASP A 301 -34.01 -21.10 14.84
C ASP A 301 -33.77 -20.40 16.20
N ASN A 302 -32.54 -20.50 16.72
CA ASN A 302 -32.08 -19.80 17.91
C ASN A 302 -31.61 -18.34 17.64
N ASN A 303 -31.87 -17.78 16.45
CA ASN A 303 -31.42 -16.45 16.02
C ASN A 303 -29.89 -16.23 16.11
N GLN A 304 -29.10 -17.29 16.02
CA GLN A 304 -27.64 -17.21 15.98
C GLN A 304 -27.12 -17.07 14.54
N GLN A 305 -26.05 -16.30 14.39
CA GLN A 305 -25.39 -16.12 13.10
C GLN A 305 -24.56 -17.36 12.74
N CYS A 306 -24.79 -17.91 11.56
CA CYS A 306 -24.11 -19.12 11.09
C CYS A 306 -24.02 -19.11 9.55
N TRP A 307 -23.27 -20.05 8.96
CA TRP A 307 -23.07 -20.11 7.50
C TRP A 307 -24.37 -20.00 6.70
N LEU A 308 -25.42 -20.68 7.16
CA LEU A 308 -26.73 -20.71 6.51
C LEU A 308 -27.50 -19.38 6.64
N SER A 309 -27.27 -18.60 7.71
CA SER A 309 -27.87 -17.26 7.87
C SER A 309 -27.35 -16.28 6.80
N CYS A 310 -26.07 -16.38 6.44
CA CYS A 310 -25.49 -15.61 5.33
C CYS A 310 -26.14 -15.94 4.00
N ILE A 311 -26.36 -17.22 3.71
CA ILE A 311 -27.01 -17.62 2.46
C ILE A 311 -28.46 -17.11 2.41
N LYS A 312 -29.19 -17.22 3.53
CA LYS A 312 -30.54 -16.66 3.65
C LYS A 312 -30.53 -15.15 3.40
N CYS A 313 -29.57 -14.43 3.97
CA CYS A 313 -29.37 -12.99 3.72
C CYS A 313 -29.11 -12.73 2.23
N ILE A 314 -28.08 -13.33 1.64
CA ILE A 314 -27.74 -13.19 0.22
C ILE A 314 -28.95 -13.44 -0.69
N LEU A 315 -29.72 -14.50 -0.45
CA LEU A 315 -30.90 -14.80 -1.25
C LEU A 315 -32.01 -13.77 -1.05
N ASN A 316 -32.26 -13.29 0.16
CA ASN A 316 -33.24 -12.24 0.42
C ASN A 316 -32.86 -10.95 -0.30
N GLU A 317 -31.60 -10.55 -0.22
CA GLU A 317 -31.08 -9.33 -0.85
C GLU A 317 -31.08 -9.42 -2.38
N CYS A 318 -30.97 -10.62 -2.95
CA CYS A 318 -31.15 -10.84 -4.39
C CYS A 318 -32.62 -10.95 -4.82
N GLY A 319 -33.60 -10.81 -3.93
CA GLY A 319 -35.03 -11.02 -4.23
C GLY A 319 -35.41 -12.50 -4.43
N LEU A 320 -34.53 -13.42 -4.05
CA LEU A 320 -34.63 -14.88 -4.20
C LEU A 320 -35.04 -15.56 -2.88
N SER A 321 -35.65 -14.84 -1.95
CA SER A 321 -36.07 -15.34 -0.63
C SER A 321 -36.95 -16.58 -0.70
N HIS A 322 -37.83 -16.67 -1.70
CA HIS A 322 -38.74 -17.80 -1.91
C HIS A 322 -37.99 -19.11 -2.22
N PHE A 323 -36.82 -19.03 -2.84
CA PHE A 323 -36.00 -20.19 -3.16
C PHE A 323 -35.31 -20.80 -1.93
N TYR A 324 -35.14 -20.04 -0.85
CA TYR A 324 -34.61 -20.57 0.40
C TYR A 324 -35.50 -21.69 0.98
N LYS A 325 -36.83 -21.56 0.83
CA LYS A 325 -37.81 -22.57 1.30
C LYS A 325 -37.93 -23.77 0.35
N ASN A 326 -37.56 -23.60 -0.92
CA ASN A 326 -37.57 -24.67 -1.91
C ASN A 326 -36.28 -24.67 -2.76
N PRO A 327 -35.16 -25.21 -2.22
CA PRO A 327 -33.86 -25.20 -2.90
C PRO A 327 -33.80 -26.06 -4.17
N LYS A 328 -34.77 -26.98 -4.37
CA LYS A 328 -34.83 -27.86 -5.55
C LYS A 328 -35.11 -27.09 -6.85
N SER A 329 -35.86 -25.99 -6.77
CA SER A 329 -36.24 -25.16 -7.93
C SER A 329 -35.11 -24.28 -8.48
N ILE A 330 -33.97 -24.17 -7.80
CA ILE A 330 -32.87 -23.25 -8.17
C ILE A 330 -31.96 -23.80 -9.29
N LYS A 331 -31.98 -25.12 -9.52
CA LYS A 331 -31.09 -25.79 -10.50
C LYS A 331 -31.20 -25.22 -11.93
N ILE A 332 -32.30 -24.55 -12.28
CA ILE A 332 -32.59 -24.05 -13.64
C ILE A 332 -31.95 -22.66 -13.90
N ILE A 333 -31.70 -21.85 -12.88
CA ILE A 333 -31.28 -20.44 -13.06
C ILE A 333 -29.76 -20.30 -13.24
N PHE A 334 -28.95 -21.05 -12.49
CA PHE A 334 -27.48 -20.89 -12.51
C PHE A 334 -26.81 -21.43 -13.77
N VAL A 335 -27.39 -22.44 -14.44
CA VAL A 335 -26.92 -22.94 -15.75
C VAL A 335 -27.01 -21.87 -16.84
N SER A 336 -27.93 -20.92 -16.69
CA SER A 336 -28.11 -19.82 -17.65
C SER A 336 -27.11 -18.69 -17.44
N ILE A 337 -26.66 -18.44 -16.20
CA ILE A 337 -25.68 -17.39 -15.86
C ILE A 337 -24.27 -17.81 -16.28
N GLU A 338 -23.90 -19.09 -16.12
CA GLU A 338 -22.59 -19.60 -16.55
C GLU A 338 -22.38 -19.51 -18.07
N LYS A 339 -23.47 -19.63 -18.86
CA LYS A 339 -23.40 -19.47 -20.33
C LYS A 339 -23.18 -18.02 -20.78
N VAL A 340 -23.56 -17.03 -19.96
CA VAL A 340 -23.40 -15.61 -20.27
C VAL A 340 -21.99 -15.11 -19.91
N SER A 341 -21.36 -15.70 -18.90
CA SER A 341 -19.99 -15.35 -18.47
C SER A 341 -18.87 -16.00 -19.32
N SER A 342 -19.22 -16.89 -20.25
CA SER A 342 -18.29 -17.59 -21.14
C SER A 342 -18.27 -17.04 -22.58
N VAL A 343 -18.94 -15.92 -22.83
CA VAL A 343 -18.87 -15.11 -24.06
C VAL A 343 -18.04 -13.88 -23.76
#